data_AF-F5VWC9-F1
#
_entry.id   AF-F5VWC9-F1
#
_cell.length_a   1.000
_cell.length_b   1.000
_cell.length_c   1.000
_cell.angle_alpha   90.00
_cell.angle_beta   90.00
_cell.angle_gamma   90.00
#
_symmetry.space_group_name_H-M   'P 1'
#
loop_
_entity.id
_entity.type
_entity.pdbx_description
1 polymer ?
#
loop_
_entity_poly.entity_id
_entity_poly.type
_entity_poly.pdbx_seq_one_letter_code
_entity_poly.pdbx_strand_id
1 'polypeptide(L)'
;MDIFPRSVWAKLFLRRRIEENNITFSTEMSLGEDMSFVYQYLMVSRSIAVIDGVYYNVQNVNPKSLSKRYVNNIEHSLLIQNQLWNQLLEVYPKIEENYYKQHMDFRFYLASLYVNNLFKFDSPYSSKEKWDNIAQQLKNIDHF
;
A
#
# COMPACT_ATOMS: atom_id res chain seq x y z
N MET A 1 -3.07 -17.23 -4.89
CA MET A 1 -2.80 -16.39 -6.08
C MET A 1 -3.05 -14.97 -5.65
N ASP A 2 -2.00 -14.17 -5.58
CA ASP A 2 -2.09 -12.83 -5.00
C ASP A 2 -2.78 -11.87 -5.99
N ILE A 3 -4.08 -11.68 -5.79
CA ILE A 3 -4.88 -10.66 -6.48
C ILE A 3 -4.77 -9.28 -5.82
N PHE A 4 -3.91 -9.13 -4.81
CA PHE A 4 -3.60 -7.87 -4.14
C PHE A 4 -2.22 -7.33 -4.51
N PRO A 5 -1.87 -7.13 -5.80
CA PRO A 5 -0.58 -6.55 -6.07
C PRO A 5 -0.67 -5.07 -5.78
N ARG A 6 0.15 -4.63 -4.83
CA ARG A 6 0.39 -3.22 -4.46
C ARG A 6 1.03 -2.39 -5.58
N SER A 7 1.05 -2.89 -6.82
CA SER A 7 1.76 -2.32 -7.96
C SER A 7 0.88 -2.33 -9.20
N VAL A 8 0.92 -1.25 -9.99
CA VAL A 8 0.25 -1.17 -11.30
C VAL A 8 0.96 -1.97 -12.38
N TRP A 9 2.22 -2.34 -12.15
CA TRP A 9 3.03 -3.09 -13.12
C TRP A 9 2.46 -4.50 -13.38
N ALA A 10 2.73 -5.01 -14.58
CA ALA A 10 2.28 -6.31 -15.07
C ALA A 10 0.75 -6.52 -15.01
N LYS A 11 -0.04 -5.45 -15.25
CA LYS A 11 -1.50 -5.47 -15.33
C LYS A 11 -2.00 -4.75 -16.56
N LEU A 12 -3.20 -5.12 -16.98
CA LEU A 12 -3.95 -4.43 -18.01
C LEU A 12 -5.24 -3.87 -17.39
N PHE A 13 -5.48 -2.59 -17.59
CA PHE A 13 -6.65 -1.88 -17.10
C PHE A 13 -7.49 -1.38 -18.27
N LEU A 14 -8.81 -1.48 -18.15
CA LEU A 14 -9.72 -0.95 -19.16
C LEU A 14 -9.77 0.57 -19.02
N ARG A 15 -9.24 1.29 -20.02
CA ARG A 15 -9.20 2.75 -20.06
C ARG A 15 -10.55 3.40 -19.75
N ARG A 16 -11.63 2.92 -20.37
CA ARG A 16 -12.98 3.43 -20.17
C ARG A 16 -13.41 3.41 -18.69
N ARG A 17 -13.03 2.38 -17.93
CA ARG A 17 -13.34 2.29 -16.49
C ARG A 17 -12.60 3.33 -15.67
N ILE A 18 -11.35 3.62 -16.03
CA ILE A 18 -10.53 4.65 -15.38
C ILE A 18 -11.18 6.02 -15.59
N GLU A 19 -11.53 6.35 -16.84
CA GLU A 19 -12.11 7.65 -17.20
C GLU A 19 -13.51 7.84 -16.60
N GLU A 20 -14.40 6.85 -16.68
CA GLU A 20 -15.78 6.94 -16.14
C GLU A 20 -15.82 7.11 -14.62
N ASN A 21 -14.81 6.63 -13.89
CA ASN A 21 -14.75 6.66 -12.43
C ASN A 21 -13.69 7.62 -11.88
N ASN A 22 -13.07 8.44 -12.74
CA ASN A 22 -12.02 9.40 -12.39
C ASN A 22 -10.87 8.80 -11.55
N ILE A 23 -10.45 7.58 -11.88
CA ILE A 23 -9.40 6.87 -11.15
C ILE A 23 -8.04 7.50 -11.50
N THR A 24 -7.33 7.98 -10.48
CA THR A 24 -6.05 8.67 -10.65
C THR A 24 -5.04 8.22 -9.59
N PHE A 25 -3.75 8.40 -9.89
CA PHE A 25 -2.70 8.25 -8.88
C PHE A 25 -2.83 9.38 -7.87
N SER A 26 -2.87 9.06 -6.58
CA SER A 26 -2.95 10.08 -5.55
C SER A 26 -1.65 10.90 -5.52
N THR A 27 -1.79 12.22 -5.57
CA THR A 27 -0.69 13.18 -5.42
C THR A 27 -0.41 13.53 -3.96
N GLU A 28 -1.26 13.09 -3.04
CA GLU A 28 -1.16 13.33 -1.60
C GLU A 28 -0.33 12.26 -0.88
N MET A 29 0.01 11.18 -1.59
CA MET A 29 0.77 10.05 -1.08
C MET A 29 2.23 10.15 -1.50
N SER A 30 3.12 10.05 -0.52
CA SER A 30 4.57 9.96 -0.75
C SER A 30 5.03 8.52 -1.01
N LEU A 31 4.20 7.53 -0.67
CA LEU A 31 4.44 6.11 -0.92
C LEU A 31 3.12 5.33 -1.00
N GLY A 32 2.95 4.51 -2.04
CA GLY A 32 1.80 3.60 -2.17
C GLY A 32 0.70 4.12 -3.10
N GLU A 33 1.01 5.13 -3.91
CA GLU A 33 0.18 5.66 -4.99
C GLU A 33 -0.26 4.59 -5.99
N ASP A 34 0.63 3.64 -6.31
CA ASP A 34 0.33 2.48 -7.14
C ASP A 34 -0.79 1.61 -6.55
N MET A 35 -0.69 1.31 -5.24
CA MET A 35 -1.68 0.52 -4.53
C MET A 35 -3.01 1.25 -4.47
N SER A 36 -2.98 2.57 -4.22
CA SER A 36 -4.17 3.41 -4.23
C SER A 36 -4.91 3.34 -5.56
N PHE A 37 -4.19 3.48 -6.68
CA PHE A 37 -4.77 3.34 -8.01
C PHE A 37 -5.42 1.96 -8.21
N VAL A 38 -4.72 0.89 -7.80
CA VAL A 38 -5.25 -0.49 -7.92
C VAL A 38 -6.52 -0.66 -7.08
N TYR A 39 -6.56 -0.18 -5.84
CA TYR A 39 -7.73 -0.33 -4.97
C TYR A 39 -8.93 0.47 -5.50
N GLN A 40 -8.71 1.69 -5.97
CA GLN A 40 -9.73 2.47 -6.68
C GLN A 40 -10.31 1.70 -7.88
N TYR A 41 -9.45 1.08 -8.68
CA TYR A 41 -9.89 0.27 -9.82
C TYR A 41 -10.64 -1.00 -9.40
N LEU A 42 -10.18 -1.69 -8.35
CA LEU A 42 -10.84 -2.88 -7.82
C LEU A 42 -12.25 -2.56 -7.32
N MET A 43 -12.46 -1.44 -6.63
CA MET A 43 -13.77 -1.03 -6.11
C MET A 43 -14.85 -0.87 -7.20
N VAL A 44 -14.46 -0.61 -8.45
CA VAL A 44 -15.41 -0.47 -9.57
C VAL A 44 -15.40 -1.66 -10.54
N SER A 45 -14.57 -2.67 -10.26
CA SER A 45 -14.36 -3.82 -11.14
C SER A 45 -15.35 -4.95 -10.86
N ARG A 46 -16.11 -5.34 -11.89
CA ARG A 46 -17.07 -6.46 -11.77
C ARG A 46 -16.43 -7.84 -11.90
N SER A 47 -15.28 -7.92 -12.55
CA SER A 47 -14.55 -9.15 -12.77
C SER A 47 -13.07 -8.87 -12.97
N ILE A 48 -12.25 -9.87 -12.65
CA ILE A 48 -10.80 -9.86 -12.81
C ILE A 48 -10.44 -11.18 -13.49
N ALA A 49 -9.60 -11.10 -14.51
CA ALA A 49 -9.01 -12.28 -15.13
C ALA A 49 -7.53 -12.34 -14.76
N VAL A 50 -7.04 -13.53 -14.46
CA VAL A 50 -5.62 -13.77 -14.21
C VAL A 50 -5.12 -14.73 -15.28
N ILE A 51 -4.00 -14.39 -15.90
CA ILE A 51 -3.33 -15.25 -16.87
C ILE A 51 -2.28 -16.03 -16.12
N ASP A 52 -2.37 -17.36 -16.17
CA ASP A 52 -1.37 -18.24 -15.58
C ASP A 52 -0.15 -18.30 -16.51
N GLY A 53 0.98 -17.76 -16.05
CA GLY A 53 2.25 -17.74 -16.78
C GLY A 53 3.16 -16.56 -16.41
N VAL A 54 4.45 -16.73 -16.69
CA VAL A 54 5.49 -15.73 -16.39
C VAL A 54 5.75 -14.90 -17.64
N TYR A 55 4.96 -13.84 -17.83
CA TYR A 55 5.06 -12.96 -19.00
C TYR A 55 5.86 -11.68 -18.76
N TYR A 56 6.05 -11.29 -17.50
CA TYR A 56 6.73 -10.07 -17.11
C TYR A 56 7.83 -10.35 -16.08
N ASN A 57 9.02 -9.81 -16.33
CA ASN A 57 10.11 -9.76 -15.35
C ASN A 57 10.27 -8.32 -14.88
N VAL A 58 9.76 -8.00 -13.69
CA VAL A 58 9.84 -6.65 -13.11
C VAL A 58 10.97 -6.63 -12.08
N GLN A 59 11.97 -5.77 -12.29
CA GLN A 59 13.09 -5.61 -11.36
C GLN A 59 13.17 -4.19 -10.82
N ASN A 60 13.15 -4.04 -9.49
CA ASN A 60 13.38 -2.76 -8.82
C ASN A 60 14.89 -2.55 -8.53
N VAL A 61 15.65 -2.37 -9.60
CA VAL A 61 17.11 -2.15 -9.53
C VAL A 61 17.51 -0.70 -9.22
N ASN A 62 16.55 0.22 -9.10
CA ASN A 62 16.85 1.63 -8.85
C ASN A 62 17.28 1.83 -7.38
N PRO A 63 18.55 2.19 -7.10
CA PRO A 63 19.00 2.46 -5.73
C PRO A 63 18.40 3.76 -5.17
N LYS A 64 17.89 4.65 -6.03
CA LYS A 64 17.23 5.91 -5.68
C LYS A 64 15.70 5.77 -5.56
N SER A 65 15.16 4.54 -5.55
CA SER A 65 13.72 4.31 -5.37
C SER A 65 13.25 4.91 -4.03
N LEU A 66 12.08 5.55 -4.04
CA LEU A 66 11.44 6.09 -2.83
C LEU A 66 11.27 5.02 -1.74
N SER A 67 10.94 3.79 -2.12
CA SER A 67 10.82 2.65 -1.20
C SER A 67 12.11 2.31 -0.43
N LYS A 68 13.27 2.79 -0.88
CA LYS A 68 14.59 2.58 -0.25
C LYS A 68 15.06 3.77 0.58
N ARG A 69 14.34 4.90 0.51
CA ARG A 69 14.67 6.16 1.19
C ARG A 69 13.67 6.45 2.30
N TYR A 70 14.09 7.28 3.24
CA TYR A 70 13.23 7.82 4.25
C TYR A 70 12.18 8.73 3.61
N VAL A 71 10.93 8.52 3.99
CA VAL A 71 9.78 9.28 3.55
C VAL A 71 9.28 10.12 4.72
N ASN A 72 9.36 11.44 4.58
CA ASN A 72 8.78 12.38 5.53
C ASN A 72 7.26 12.20 5.59
N ASN A 73 6.69 12.21 6.79
CA ASN A 73 5.24 12.12 7.02
C ASN A 73 4.60 10.90 6.31
N ILE A 74 5.26 9.74 6.40
CA ILE A 74 4.76 8.49 5.81
C ILE A 74 3.40 8.10 6.40
N GLU A 75 3.12 8.50 7.63
CA GLU A 75 1.87 8.28 8.37
C GLU A 75 0.66 8.72 7.55
N HIS A 76 0.73 9.87 6.87
CA HIS A 76 -0.34 10.34 5.99
C HIS A 76 -0.67 9.34 4.88
N SER A 77 0.38 8.81 4.23
CA SER A 77 0.21 7.80 3.18
C SER A 77 -0.36 6.50 3.75
N LEU A 78 0.08 6.08 4.94
CA LEU A 78 -0.42 4.86 5.59
C LEU A 78 -1.89 4.99 6.01
N LEU A 79 -2.32 6.17 6.46
CA LEU A 79 -3.73 6.45 6.78
C LEU A 79 -4.61 6.33 5.53
N ILE A 80 -4.19 6.92 4.41
CA ILE A 80 -4.91 6.79 3.13
C ILE A 80 -4.99 5.30 2.71
N GLN A 81 -3.88 4.56 2.83
CA GLN A 81 -3.86 3.12 2.52
C GLN A 81 -4.85 2.33 3.37
N ASN A 82 -4.94 2.62 4.67
CA ASN A 82 -5.88 1.97 5.58
C ASN A 82 -7.35 2.32 5.25
N GLN A 83 -7.63 3.58 4.91
CA GLN A 83 -8.98 4.01 4.50
C GLN A 83 -9.43 3.31 3.22
N LEU A 84 -8.57 3.24 2.20
CA LEU A 84 -8.86 2.56 0.95
C LEU A 84 -9.06 1.05 1.14
N TRP A 85 -8.30 0.44 2.06
CA TRP A 85 -8.50 -0.96 2.42
C TRP A 85 -9.90 -1.19 3.02
N ASN A 86 -10.31 -0.35 3.99
CA ASN A 86 -11.64 -0.47 4.58
C ASN A 86 -12.75 -0.27 3.55
N GLN A 87 -12.64 0.73 2.67
CA GLN A 87 -13.58 0.94 1.58
C GLN A 87 -13.65 -0.28 0.63
N LEU A 88 -12.50 -0.87 0.30
CA LEU A 88 -12.46 -2.08 -0.52
C LEU A 88 -13.17 -3.26 0.15
N LEU A 89 -13.02 -3.41 1.47
CA LEU A 89 -13.71 -4.44 2.24
C LEU A 89 -15.22 -4.21 2.30
N GLU A 90 -15.68 -2.96 2.34
CA GLU A 90 -17.12 -2.63 2.28
C GLU A 90 -17.74 -3.06 0.94
N VAL A 91 -17.03 -2.83 -0.17
CA VAL A 91 -17.51 -3.19 -1.51
C VAL A 91 -17.40 -4.70 -1.74
N TYR A 92 -16.33 -5.34 -1.27
CA TYR A 92 -16.05 -6.76 -1.49
C TYR A 92 -15.58 -7.47 -0.22
N PRO A 93 -16.46 -7.80 0.75
CA PRO A 93 -16.06 -8.38 2.04
C PRO A 93 -15.25 -9.69 1.93
N LYS A 94 -15.50 -10.49 0.88
CA LYS A 94 -14.77 -11.75 0.62
C LYS A 94 -13.28 -11.55 0.31
N ILE A 95 -12.85 -10.32 0.03
CA ILE A 95 -11.43 -9.98 -0.12
C ILE A 95 -10.68 -10.26 1.18
N GLU A 96 -11.25 -9.92 2.32
CA GLU A 96 -10.60 -10.07 3.63
C GLU A 96 -10.24 -11.53 3.91
N GLU A 97 -11.21 -12.43 3.75
CA GLU A 97 -11.03 -13.87 3.94
C GLU A 97 -9.95 -14.44 3.01
N ASN A 98 -9.90 -13.97 1.76
CA ASN A 98 -8.91 -14.46 0.79
C ASN A 98 -7.51 -13.87 1.02
N TYR A 99 -7.43 -12.60 1.42
CA TYR A 99 -6.18 -11.94 1.71
C TYR A 99 -5.47 -12.62 2.89
N TYR A 100 -6.17 -12.84 4.01
CA TYR A 100 -5.59 -13.42 5.23
C TYR A 100 -5.28 -14.91 5.17
N LYS A 101 -5.65 -15.62 4.10
CA LYS A 101 -5.16 -16.99 3.84
C LYS A 101 -3.66 -17.03 3.53
N GLN A 102 -3.10 -15.93 3.01
CA GLN A 102 -1.73 -15.90 2.50
C GLN A 102 -0.91 -14.70 3.01
N HIS A 103 -1.54 -13.76 3.71
CA HIS A 103 -0.92 -12.52 4.16
C HIS A 103 -1.15 -12.26 5.65
N MET A 104 -0.24 -11.49 6.23
CA MET A 104 -0.35 -10.95 7.58
C MET A 104 -1.43 -9.85 7.65
N ASP A 105 -1.91 -9.53 8.86
CA ASP A 105 -2.84 -8.42 9.10
C ASP A 105 -2.41 -7.14 8.35
N PHE A 106 -3.34 -6.52 7.63
CA PHE A 106 -3.01 -5.38 6.76
C PHE A 106 -2.53 -4.17 7.57
N ARG A 107 -3.13 -3.90 8.73
CA ARG A 107 -2.74 -2.80 9.62
C ARG A 107 -1.39 -3.06 10.26
N PHE A 108 -1.10 -4.31 10.63
CA PHE A 108 0.23 -4.71 11.09
C PHE A 108 1.28 -4.50 9.98
N TYR A 109 0.96 -4.87 8.73
CA TYR A 109 1.83 -4.58 7.60
C TYR A 109 2.10 -3.07 7.46
N LEU A 110 1.09 -2.21 7.54
CA LEU A 110 1.28 -0.75 7.53
C LEU A 110 2.15 -0.26 8.70
N ALA A 111 1.95 -0.79 9.91
CA ALA A 111 2.80 -0.48 11.05
C ALA A 111 4.26 -0.89 10.81
N SER A 112 4.48 -2.04 10.18
CA SER A 112 5.84 -2.48 9.80
C SER A 112 6.50 -1.54 8.79
N LEU A 113 5.73 -0.94 7.87
CA LEU A 113 6.25 0.06 6.93
C LEU A 113 6.67 1.34 7.65
N TYR A 114 5.87 1.81 8.61
CA TYR A 114 6.22 2.95 9.44
C TYR A 114 7.56 2.71 10.17
N VAL A 115 7.68 1.58 10.87
CA VAL A 115 8.91 1.21 11.56
C VAL A 115 10.06 1.11 10.56
N ASN A 116 9.89 0.41 9.44
CA ASN A 116 10.93 0.27 8.41
C ASN A 116 11.41 1.62 7.86
N ASN A 117 10.50 2.59 7.72
CA ASN A 117 10.82 3.94 7.28
C ASN A 117 11.80 4.63 8.24
N LEU A 118 11.59 4.54 9.56
CA LEU A 118 12.49 5.11 10.57
C LEU A 118 13.92 4.54 10.50
N PHE A 119 14.07 3.31 10.03
CA PHE A 119 15.38 2.63 9.92
C PHE A 119 16.00 2.71 8.52
N LYS A 120 15.46 3.53 7.60
CA LYS A 120 16.12 3.82 6.31
C LYS A 120 17.44 4.57 6.53
N PHE A 121 18.36 4.39 5.57
CA PHE A 121 19.75 4.87 5.69
C PHE A 121 19.86 6.40 5.78
N ASP A 122 18.93 7.12 5.15
CA ASP A 122 18.82 8.58 5.12
C ASP A 122 17.78 9.12 6.10
N SER A 123 17.33 8.30 7.06
CA SER A 123 16.48 8.78 8.14
C SER A 123 17.21 9.82 8.99
N PRO A 124 16.59 10.98 9.28
CA PRO A 124 17.21 12.06 10.04
C PRO A 124 17.29 11.78 11.54
N TYR A 125 16.65 10.73 12.03
CA TYR A 125 16.56 10.42 13.46
C TYR A 125 17.76 9.65 13.97
N SER A 126 18.19 9.96 15.19
CA SER A 126 19.08 9.14 15.99
C SER A 126 18.40 7.84 16.44
N SER A 127 19.17 6.84 16.86
CA SER A 127 18.62 5.57 17.36
C SER A 127 17.64 5.76 18.51
N LYS A 128 17.90 6.72 19.42
CA LYS A 128 16.99 7.01 20.54
C LYS A 128 15.66 7.59 20.03
N GLU A 129 15.72 8.59 19.15
CA GLU A 129 14.52 9.21 18.58
C GLU A 129 13.67 8.19 17.81
N LYS A 130 14.27 7.23 17.10
CA LYS A 130 13.52 6.16 16.42
C LYS A 130 12.69 5.35 17.40
N TRP A 131 13.27 4.94 18.52
CA TRP A 131 12.56 4.20 19.57
C TRP A 131 11.49 5.06 20.25
N ASP A 132 11.78 6.33 20.51
CA ASP A 132 10.81 7.27 21.09
C ASP A 132 9.59 7.45 20.17
N ASN A 133 9.80 7.59 18.85
CA ASN A 133 8.73 7.66 17.85
C ASN A 133 7.86 6.39 17.83
N ILE A 134 8.49 5.21 17.87
CA ILE A 134 7.76 3.93 17.91
C ILE A 134 6.94 3.82 19.20
N ALA A 135 7.53 4.14 20.35
CA ALA A 135 6.84 4.11 21.64
C ALA A 135 5.67 5.10 21.68
N GLN A 136 5.82 6.29 21.09
CA GLN A 136 4.75 7.26 20.97
C GLN A 136 3.61 6.75 20.10
N GLN A 137 3.90 6.13 18.94
CA GLN A 137 2.85 5.58 18.10
C GLN A 137 2.11 4.41 18.74
N LEU A 138 2.81 3.54 19.48
CA LEU A 138 2.15 2.46 20.21
C LEU A 138 1.19 3.00 21.29
N LYS A 139 1.55 4.08 21.99
CA LYS A 139 0.66 4.72 22.97
C LYS A 139 -0.59 5.35 22.34
N ASN A 140 -0.48 5.81 21.09
CA ASN A 140 -1.63 6.38 20.36
C ASN A 140 -2.63 5.30 19.91
N ILE A 141 -2.21 4.03 19.82
CA ILE A 141 -3.08 2.90 19.43
C ILE A 141 -4.07 2.53 20.55
N ASP A 142 -3.76 2.83 21.82
CA ASP A 142 -4.67 2.60 22.96
C ASP A 142 -5.90 3.53 22.98
N HIS A 143 -6.07 4.38 21.96
CA HIS A 143 -7.18 5.33 21.82
C HIS A 143 -7.99 5.18 20.49
N PHE A 144 -7.79 4.09 19.74
CA PHE A 144 -8.57 3.75 18.54
C PHE A 144 -9.49 2.55 18.73
#